data_AF-A0A6G3X2F9-F1
#
_entry.id   AF-A0A6G3X2F9-F1
#
_cell.length_a   1.000
_cell.length_b   1.000
_cell.length_c   1.000
_cell.angle_alpha   90.00
_cell.angle_beta   90.00
_cell.angle_gamma   90.00
#
_symmetry.space_group_name_H-M   'P 1'
#
loop_
_entity.id
_entity.type
_entity.pdbx_description
1 polymer ?
#
loop_
_entity_poly.entity_id
_entity_poly.type
_entity_poly.pdbx_seq_one_letter_code
_entity_poly.pdbx_strand_id
1 'polypeptide(L)'
;MTPTLVRNQPAADVSAPADAGTRARDWAEIQERMLAPLYEAVYDRMEVGAATRMLSLGCGSGLAMLVAAARGAHVTGVDSDRERLA
;
A
#
# COMPACT_ATOMS: atom_id res chain seq x y z
N MET A 1 20.10 -42.99 8.32
CA MET A 1 19.02 -42.27 9.04
C MET A 1 19.60 -40.95 9.49
N THR A 2 19.45 -39.89 8.70
CA THR A 2 20.07 -38.58 8.96
C THR A 2 19.10 -37.74 9.79
N PRO A 3 19.45 -37.26 10.99
CA PRO A 3 18.54 -36.46 11.78
C PRO A 3 18.39 -35.08 11.14
N THR A 4 17.16 -34.71 10.81
CA THR A 4 16.84 -33.35 10.38
C THR A 4 16.96 -32.43 11.59
N LEU A 5 18.04 -31.64 11.65
CA LEU A 5 18.17 -30.57 12.64
C LEU A 5 17.14 -29.48 12.33
N VAL A 6 16.03 -29.48 13.06
CA VAL A 6 15.12 -28.33 13.12
C VAL A 6 15.85 -27.23 13.88
N ARG A 7 16.28 -26.18 13.17
CA ARG A 7 16.77 -24.96 13.81
C ARG A 7 15.58 -24.32 14.51
N ASN A 8 15.53 -24.43 15.83
CA ASN A 8 14.59 -23.70 16.65
C ASN A 8 15.06 -22.23 16.68
N GLN A 9 14.56 -21.43 15.74
CA GLN A 9 14.77 -19.99 15.79
C GLN A 9 13.97 -19.47 16.99
N PRO A 10 14.60 -18.70 17.90
CA PRO A 10 13.86 -18.08 19.00
C PRO A 10 12.74 -17.24 18.40
N ALA A 11 11.51 -17.46 18.88
CA ALA A 11 10.37 -16.68 18.45
C ALA A 11 10.69 -15.20 18.69
N ALA A 12 10.68 -14.41 17.60
CA ALA A 12 10.74 -12.96 17.73
C ALA A 12 9.61 -12.52 18.64
N ASP A 13 9.89 -11.56 19.53
CA ASP A 13 8.88 -11.03 20.42
C ASP A 13 7.78 -10.37 19.58
N VAL A 14 6.64 -11.05 19.45
CA VAL A 14 5.47 -10.60 18.66
C VAL A 14 4.91 -9.29 19.21
N SER A 15 5.28 -8.91 20.44
CA SER A 15 4.86 -7.66 21.08
C SER A 15 5.78 -6.47 20.79
N ALA A 16 6.97 -6.68 20.20
CA ALA A 16 7.84 -5.58 19.84
C ALA A 16 7.22 -4.76 18.69
N PRO A 17 7.14 -3.43 18.80
CA PRO A 17 6.60 -2.62 17.72
C PRO A 17 7.49 -2.78 16.48
N ALA A 18 6.92 -3.29 15.39
CA ALA A 18 7.58 -3.36 14.09
C ALA A 18 8.13 -1.98 13.71
N ASP A 19 9.30 -1.90 13.07
CA ASP A 19 9.85 -0.64 12.62
C ASP A 19 8.91 0.04 11.60
N ALA A 20 9.09 1.35 11.41
CA ALA A 20 8.18 2.14 10.59
C ALA A 20 8.10 1.64 9.13
N GLY A 21 9.22 1.18 8.56
CA GLY A 21 9.28 0.64 7.21
C GLY A 21 8.56 -0.71 7.08
N THR A 22 8.74 -1.60 8.05
CA THR A 22 7.98 -2.87 8.10
C THR A 22 6.48 -2.62 8.18
N ARG A 23 6.03 -1.68 9.04
CA ARG A 23 4.60 -1.32 9.12
C ARG A 23 4.08 -0.68 7.83
N ALA A 24 4.88 0.18 7.19
CA ALA A 24 4.51 0.81 5.93
C ALA A 24 4.33 -0.23 4.81
N ARG A 25 5.25 -1.22 4.74
CA ARG A 25 5.14 -2.36 3.82
C ARG A 25 3.90 -3.21 4.10
N ASP A 26 3.68 -3.61 5.35
CA ASP A 26 2.52 -4.42 5.72
C ASP A 26 1.21 -3.70 5.41
N TRP A 27 1.17 -2.38 5.65
CA TRP A 27 0.04 -1.55 5.24
C TRP A 27 -0.16 -1.61 3.72
N ALA A 28 0.86 -1.32 2.92
CA ALA A 28 0.76 -1.29 1.47
C ALA A 28 0.38 -2.66 0.86
N GLU A 29 0.95 -3.75 1.37
CA GLU A 29 0.82 -5.08 0.77
C GLU A 29 -0.40 -5.85 1.27
N ILE A 30 -0.83 -5.63 2.51
CA ILE A 30 -1.90 -6.40 3.16
C ILE A 30 -3.15 -5.53 3.32
N GLN A 31 -3.04 -4.40 4.02
CA GLN A 31 -4.22 -3.62 4.42
C GLN A 31 -4.77 -2.76 3.30
N GLU A 32 -3.92 -1.98 2.64
CA GLU A 32 -4.33 -0.99 1.64
C GLU A 32 -5.05 -1.65 0.46
N ARG A 33 -4.62 -2.85 0.04
CA ARG A 33 -5.26 -3.61 -1.05
C ARG A 33 -6.75 -3.88 -0.81
N MET A 34 -7.18 -3.99 0.44
CA MET A 34 -8.60 -4.17 0.76
C MET A 34 -9.45 -2.95 0.38
N LEU A 35 -8.84 -1.78 0.20
CA LEU A 35 -9.52 -0.55 -0.21
C LEU A 35 -9.70 -0.42 -1.73
N ALA A 36 -9.10 -1.30 -2.54
CA ALA A 36 -9.22 -1.22 -3.99
C ALA A 36 -10.69 -1.14 -4.46
N PRO A 37 -11.64 -1.98 -3.99
CA PRO A 37 -13.04 -1.87 -4.41
C PRO A 37 -13.70 -0.54 -4.04
N LEU A 38 -13.29 0.07 -2.93
CA LEU A 38 -13.78 1.39 -2.53
C LEU A 38 -13.29 2.47 -3.49
N TYR A 39 -11.99 2.49 -3.80
CA TYR A 39 -11.44 3.44 -4.78
C TYR A 39 -12.08 3.27 -6.15
N GLU A 40 -12.28 2.02 -6.58
CA GLU A 40 -12.95 1.70 -7.83
C GLU A 40 -14.34 2.35 -7.89
N ALA A 41 -15.18 2.09 -6.89
CA ALA A 41 -16.55 2.62 -6.82
C ALA A 41 -16.60 4.15 -6.71
N VAL A 42 -15.71 4.76 -5.94
CA VAL A 42 -15.62 6.23 -5.81
C VAL A 42 -15.25 6.85 -7.15
N TYR A 43 -14.24 6.31 -7.82
CA TYR A 43 -13.78 6.85 -9.10
C TYR A 43 -14.72 6.59 -10.26
N ASP A 44 -15.47 5.49 -10.25
CA ASP A 44 -16.61 5.32 -11.17
C ASP A 44 -17.63 6.44 -10.97
N ARG A 45 -18.00 6.72 -9.72
CA ARG A 45 -18.97 7.77 -9.42
C ARG A 45 -18.47 9.18 -9.73
N MET A 46 -17.17 9.39 -9.65
CA MET A 46 -16.51 10.66 -9.99
C MET A 46 -16.12 10.77 -11.46
N GLU A 47 -16.41 9.74 -12.27
CA GLU A 47 -16.07 9.67 -13.69
C GLU A 47 -14.57 9.91 -13.96
N VAL A 48 -13.72 9.39 -13.08
CA VAL A 48 -12.26 9.49 -13.24
C VAL A 48 -11.84 8.74 -14.50
N GLY A 49 -11.05 9.40 -15.35
CA GLY A 49 -10.59 8.81 -16.61
C GLY A 49 -9.55 9.68 -17.32
N ALA A 50 -9.37 9.47 -18.62
CA ALA A 50 -8.34 10.13 -19.44
C ALA A 50 -8.33 11.68 -19.40
N ALA A 51 -9.50 12.30 -19.17
CA ALA A 51 -9.61 13.76 -19.03
C ALA A 51 -9.26 14.27 -17.62
N THR A 52 -9.09 13.39 -16.65
CA THR A 52 -8.86 13.74 -15.25
C THR A 52 -7.38 14.02 -14.98
N ARG A 53 -7.10 15.16 -14.35
CA ARG A 53 -5.81 15.48 -13.74
C ARG A 53 -5.99 15.50 -12.23
N MET A 54 -5.36 14.55 -11.53
CA MET A 54 -5.57 14.31 -10.11
C MET A 54 -4.31 14.63 -9.30
N LEU A 55 -4.48 15.41 -8.23
CA LEU A 55 -3.49 15.60 -7.18
C LEU A 55 -3.92 14.81 -5.93
N SER A 56 -3.12 13.85 -5.51
CA SER A 56 -3.34 13.07 -4.28
C SER A 56 -2.45 13.61 -3.15
N LEU A 57 -3.09 14.06 -2.07
CA LEU A 57 -2.42 14.58 -0.87
C LEU A 57 -2.48 13.51 0.22
N GLY A 58 -1.32 13.17 0.80
CA GLY A 58 -1.22 12.02 1.69
C GLY A 58 -1.48 10.73 0.92
N CYS A 59 -0.78 10.56 -0.21
CA CYS A 59 -1.04 9.46 -1.14
C CYS A 59 -0.68 8.08 -0.58
N GLY A 60 0.01 8.01 0.57
CA GLY A 60 0.52 6.78 1.15
C GLY A 60 1.39 6.01 0.17
N SER A 61 1.19 4.69 0.12
CA SER A 61 1.82 3.79 -0.85
C SER A 61 1.20 3.86 -2.26
N GLY A 62 0.19 4.71 -2.46
CA GLY A 62 -0.24 5.13 -3.79
C GLY A 62 -1.29 4.24 -4.45
N LEU A 63 -1.92 3.28 -3.76
CA LEU A 63 -2.94 2.41 -4.37
C LEU A 63 -4.06 3.21 -5.05
N ALA A 64 -4.57 4.24 -4.37
CA ALA A 64 -5.60 5.12 -4.93
C ALA A 64 -5.15 5.79 -6.24
N MET A 65 -3.87 6.12 -6.38
CA MET A 65 -3.34 6.71 -7.61
C MET A 65 -3.17 5.67 -8.71
N LEU A 66 -2.74 4.45 -8.37
CA LEU A 66 -2.64 3.34 -9.33
C LEU A 66 -4.01 3.01 -9.93
N VAL A 67 -5.06 2.98 -9.12
CA VAL A 67 -6.44 2.76 -9.58
C VAL A 67 -6.88 3.88 -10.52
N ALA A 68 -6.61 5.15 -10.18
CA ALA A 68 -6.93 6.29 -11.06
C ALA A 68 -6.14 6.26 -12.38
N ALA A 69 -4.85 5.91 -12.31
CA ALA A 69 -3.98 5.82 -13.48
C ALA A 69 -4.40 4.67 -14.41
N ALA A 70 -4.87 3.53 -13.85
CA ALA A 70 -5.42 2.43 -14.62
C ALA A 70 -6.65 2.82 -15.44
N ARG A 71 -7.42 3.83 -14.98
CA ARG A 71 -8.51 4.48 -15.72
C ARG A 71 -8.05 5.51 -16.76
N GLY A 72 -6.75 5.78 -16.85
CA GLY A 72 -6.14 6.75 -17.76
C GLY A 72 -5.96 8.16 -17.18
N ALA A 73 -6.26 8.39 -15.90
CA ALA A 73 -6.06 9.70 -15.30
C ALA A 73 -4.57 10.06 -15.19
N HIS A 74 -4.26 11.35 -15.34
CA HIS A 74 -2.93 11.87 -15.07
C HIS A 74 -2.80 12.21 -13.59
N VAL A 75 -1.99 11.45 -12.86
CA VAL A 75 -1.88 11.53 -11.40
C VAL A 75 -0.56 12.16 -10.95
N THR A 76 -0.62 12.92 -9.86
CA THR A 76 0.55 13.39 -9.11
C THR A 76 0.26 13.22 -7.63
N GLY A 77 1.22 12.69 -6.88
CA GLY A 77 1.05 12.35 -5.47
C GLY A 77 2.10 13.02 -4.61
N VAL A 78 1.72 13.40 -3.39
CA VAL A 78 2.65 13.83 -2.35
C VAL A 78 2.29 13.12 -1.06
N ASP A 79 3.32 12.67 -0.35
CA ASP A 79 3.20 12.24 1.04
C ASP A 79 4.40 12.77 1.83
N SER A 80 4.20 13.07 3.11
CA SER A 80 5.26 13.47 4.02
C SER A 80 5.94 12.27 4.68
N ASP A 81 5.27 11.12 4.72
CA ASP A 81 5.79 9.87 5.28
C ASP A 81 6.71 9.18 4.26
N ARG A 82 8.02 9.28 4.49
CA ARG A 82 9.03 8.68 3.62
C ARG A 82 8.94 7.16 3.58
N GLU A 83 8.53 6.50 4.66
CA GLU A 83 8.45 5.03 4.71
C GLU A 83 7.29 4.52 3.84
N ARG A 84 6.24 5.32 3.64
CA ARG A 84 5.12 4.98 2.74
C ARG A 84 5.42 5.26 1.27
N LEU A 85 6.42 6.11 0.98
CA LEU A 85 6.88 6.39 -0.38
C LEU A 85 8.01 5.44 -0.85
N ALA A 86 8.62 4.69 0.07
CA ALA A 86 9.86 3.92 -0.14
C ALA A 86 9.62 2.53 -0.75
#